data_AF-A0AAI9WXF3-F1
#
_entry.id   AF-A0AAI9WXF3-F1
#
_cell.length_a   1.000
_cell.length_b   1.000
_cell.length_c   1.000
_cell.angle_alpha   90.00
_cell.angle_beta   90.00
_cell.angle_gamma   90.00
#
_symmetry.space_group_name_H-M   'P 1'
#
loop_
_entity.id
_entity.type
_entity.pdbx_description
1 polymer ?
#
loop_
_entity_poly.entity_id
_entity_poly.type
_entity_poly.pdbx_seq_one_letter_code
_entity_poly.pdbx_strand_id
1 'polypeptide(L)'
;MPLHSFKQAILYSLELLFYFIIPTIAALYIIPKFITPDLVDKFQINFKVILLSRELCQVKPYDCEKLLDLNYGDPDLLQRRVFHYYDLIYVVNKHIAICDDLIVKMLLHDYNPFMFISKRMFLIERDDEGGVEFWGKFEESLRIIIALINITIFQSIRGIIVSKMWVFFLFGIVITVFEPWSRLAGPIWNILREANNVF
;
A
#
# COMPACT_ATOMS: atom_id res chain seq x y z
N MET A 1 14.53 41.46 36.72
CA MET A 1 13.41 41.07 35.85
C MET A 1 13.66 39.70 35.20
N PRO A 2 13.52 38.56 35.91
CA PRO A 2 13.71 37.22 35.31
C PRO A 2 12.41 36.41 35.14
N LEU A 3 11.28 36.89 35.66
CA LEU A 3 10.05 36.10 35.78
C LEU A 3 9.39 35.80 34.42
N HIS A 4 9.57 36.69 33.42
CA HIS A 4 8.95 36.55 32.11
C HIS A 4 9.64 35.46 31.25
N SER A 5 10.97 35.34 31.32
CA SER A 5 11.69 34.30 30.58
C SER A 5 11.46 32.91 31.19
N PHE A 6 11.28 32.83 32.51
CA PHE A 6 11.00 31.58 33.20
C PHE A 6 9.60 31.02 32.84
N LYS A 7 8.58 31.89 32.77
CA LYS A 7 7.23 31.49 32.34
C LYS A 7 7.20 31.01 30.89
N GLN A 8 7.95 31.68 30.00
CA GLN A 8 8.09 31.28 28.61
C GLN A 8 8.83 29.94 28.47
N ALA A 9 9.89 29.70 29.24
CA ALA A 9 10.61 28.43 29.25
C ALA A 9 9.74 27.26 29.75
N ILE A 10 8.91 27.49 30.77
CA ILE A 10 7.95 26.50 31.28
C ILE A 10 6.89 26.16 30.23
N LEU A 11 6.32 27.17 29.58
CA LEU A 11 5.32 26.98 28.51
C LEU A 11 5.89 26.17 27.34
N TYR A 12 7.11 26.51 26.90
CA TYR A 12 7.78 25.80 25.81
C TYR A 12 8.09 24.34 26.18
N SER A 13 8.50 24.10 27.44
CA SER A 13 8.76 22.75 27.94
C SER A 13 7.49 21.91 28.04
N LEU A 14 6.36 22.52 28.41
CA LEU A 14 5.05 21.88 28.43
C LEU A 14 4.54 21.56 27.03
N GLU A 15 4.68 22.48 26.07
CA GLU A 15 4.34 22.21 24.66
C GLU A 15 5.16 21.05 24.12
N LEU A 16 6.47 21.03 24.36
CA LEU A 16 7.33 19.95 23.90
C LEU A 16 6.96 18.60 24.55
N LEU A 17 6.55 18.60 25.82
CA LEU A 17 6.13 17.40 26.52
C LEU A 17 4.81 16.83 25.97
N PHE A 18 3.79 17.68 25.79
CA PHE A 18 2.46 17.25 25.35
C PHE A 18 2.36 16.99 23.85
N TYR A 19 3.05 17.77 23.02
CA TYR A 19 2.96 17.64 21.57
C TYR A 19 4.04 16.74 20.97
N PHE A 20 5.15 16.48 21.67
CA PHE A 20 6.25 15.70 21.14
C PHE A 20 6.56 14.45 21.98
N ILE A 21 6.85 14.60 23.28
CA ILE A 21 7.29 13.47 24.11
C ILE A 21 6.16 12.45 24.34
N ILE A 22 4.99 12.89 24.81
CA ILE A 22 3.87 11.99 25.10
C ILE A 22 3.41 11.24 23.84
N PRO A 23 3.18 11.88 22.68
CA PRO A 23 2.78 11.17 21.48
C PRO A 23 3.84 10.19 20.98
N THR A 24 5.13 10.52 21.13
CA THR A 24 6.24 9.64 20.70
C THR A 24 6.38 8.43 21.61
N ILE A 25 6.29 8.61 22.93
CA ILE A 25 6.30 7.49 23.90
C ILE A 25 5.04 6.63 23.75
N ALA A 26 3.88 7.26 23.56
CA ALA A 26 2.63 6.56 23.28
C ALA A 26 2.76 5.74 21.98
N ALA A 27 3.31 6.30 20.91
CA ALA A 27 3.58 5.57 19.67
C ALA A 27 4.57 4.41 19.92
N LEU A 28 5.69 4.64 20.61
CA LEU A 28 6.68 3.61 20.93
C LEU A 28 6.13 2.49 21.82
N TYR A 29 5.11 2.74 22.63
CA TYR A 29 4.48 1.72 23.48
C TYR A 29 3.29 1.04 22.79
N ILE A 30 2.49 1.79 22.04
CA ILE A 30 1.30 1.29 21.33
C ILE A 30 1.71 0.48 20.11
N ILE A 31 2.68 0.96 19.31
CA ILE A 31 3.09 0.30 18.05
C ILE A 31 3.57 -1.14 18.30
N PRO A 32 4.52 -1.45 19.20
CA PRO A 32 4.97 -2.82 19.41
C PRO A 32 3.91 -3.72 20.05
N LYS A 33 2.97 -3.12 20.80
CA LYS A 33 1.93 -3.86 21.53
C LYS A 33 0.74 -4.23 20.63
N PHE A 34 0.44 -3.41 19.62
CA PHE A 34 -0.63 -3.65 18.65
C PHE A 34 -0.14 -4.20 17.32
N ILE A 35 1.12 -3.95 16.95
CA ILE A 35 1.77 -4.44 15.73
C ILE A 35 2.82 -5.47 16.14
N THR A 36 2.37 -6.69 16.43
CA THR A 36 3.31 -7.83 16.57
C THR A 36 3.81 -8.26 15.20
N PRO A 37 5.07 -8.75 15.10
CA PRO A 37 5.62 -9.22 13.84
C PRO A 37 4.75 -10.30 13.17
N ASP A 38 4.15 -11.21 13.95
CA ASP A 38 3.23 -12.22 13.45
C ASP A 38 1.98 -11.63 12.78
N LEU A 39 1.45 -10.53 13.30
CA LEU A 39 0.30 -9.83 12.73
C LEU A 39 0.66 -9.17 11.40
N VAL A 40 1.87 -8.61 11.31
CA VAL A 40 2.40 -8.02 10.06
C VAL A 40 2.60 -9.09 9.00
N ASP A 41 3.19 -10.23 9.36
CA ASP A 41 3.43 -11.32 8.41
C ASP A 41 2.13 -11.95 7.91
N LYS A 42 1.17 -12.19 8.82
CA LYS A 42 -0.19 -12.64 8.44
C LYS A 42 -0.87 -11.64 7.52
N PHE A 43 -0.75 -10.34 7.80
CA PHE A 43 -1.33 -9.31 6.94
C PHE A 43 -0.67 -9.29 5.55
N GLN A 44 0.65 -9.39 5.47
CA GLN A 44 1.37 -9.43 4.19
C GLN A 44 1.04 -10.67 3.35
N ILE A 45 0.78 -11.81 3.99
CA ILE A 45 0.42 -13.05 3.30
C ILE A 45 -1.04 -12.99 2.83
N ASN A 46 -1.97 -12.57 3.69
CA ASN A 46 -3.42 -12.63 3.44
C ASN A 46 -3.95 -11.43 2.65
N PHE A 47 -3.22 -10.31 2.62
CA PHE A 47 -3.59 -9.12 1.85
C PHE A 47 -2.71 -8.98 0.61
N LYS A 48 -3.02 -9.80 -0.41
CA LYS A 48 -2.35 -9.81 -1.71
C LYS A 48 -3.32 -9.51 -2.84
N VAL A 49 -2.81 -8.82 -3.86
CA VAL A 49 -3.48 -8.56 -5.14
C VAL A 49 -2.45 -8.78 -6.24
N ILE A 50 -2.53 -9.91 -6.94
CA ILE A 50 -1.54 -10.33 -7.94
C ILE A 50 -2.26 -10.97 -9.13
N LEU A 51 -1.82 -10.64 -10.33
CA LEU A 51 -2.22 -11.28 -11.57
C LEU A 51 -1.02 -12.03 -12.12
N LEU A 52 -1.15 -13.36 -12.24
CA LEU A 52 -0.12 -14.26 -12.73
C LEU A 52 -0.49 -14.71 -14.15
N SER A 53 0.45 -14.68 -15.07
CA SER A 53 0.30 -15.37 -16.35
C SER A 53 0.90 -16.77 -16.27
N ARG A 54 0.35 -17.73 -17.02
CA ARG A 54 0.94 -19.07 -17.12
C ARG A 54 2.39 -19.02 -17.61
N GLU A 55 2.73 -18.12 -18.53
CA GLU A 55 4.11 -17.93 -19.00
C GLU A 55 5.05 -17.50 -17.86
N LEU A 56 4.60 -16.61 -16.97
CA LEU A 56 5.39 -16.22 -15.80
C LEU A 56 5.65 -17.41 -14.87
N CYS A 57 4.68 -18.32 -14.74
CA CYS A 57 4.81 -19.54 -13.96
C CYS A 57 5.78 -20.56 -14.59
N GLN A 58 5.96 -20.54 -15.91
CA GLN A 58 7.00 -21.37 -16.56
C GLN A 58 8.41 -20.87 -16.24
N VAL A 59 8.59 -19.55 -16.12
CA VAL A 59 9.90 -18.95 -15.81
C VAL A 59 10.26 -19.10 -14.32
N LYS A 60 9.27 -19.03 -13.42
CA LYS A 60 9.45 -19.16 -11.97
C LYS A 60 8.42 -20.11 -11.35
N PRO A 61 8.62 -21.43 -11.49
CA PRO A 61 7.65 -22.43 -11.05
C PRO A 61 7.47 -22.46 -9.53
N TYR A 62 8.56 -22.36 -8.76
CA TYR A 62 8.51 -22.44 -7.29
C TYR A 62 7.71 -21.28 -6.65
N ASP A 63 7.92 -20.06 -7.14
CA ASP A 63 7.19 -18.88 -6.64
C ASP A 63 5.70 -18.94 -7.02
N CYS A 64 5.39 -19.45 -8.22
CA CYS A 64 4.02 -19.60 -8.68
C CYS A 64 3.29 -20.74 -7.95
N GLU A 65 3.93 -21.90 -7.75
CA GLU A 65 3.38 -23.02 -6.98
C GLU A 65 3.04 -22.60 -5.56
N LYS A 66 3.92 -21.84 -4.92
CA LYS A 66 3.65 -21.26 -3.59
C LYS A 66 2.44 -20.32 -3.60
N LEU A 67 2.25 -19.48 -4.62
CA LEU A 67 1.10 -18.58 -4.72
C LEU A 67 -0.21 -19.32 -5.08
N LEU A 68 -0.10 -20.44 -5.78
CA LEU A 68 -1.21 -21.29 -6.20
C LEU A 68 -1.61 -22.33 -5.15
N ASP A 69 -0.74 -22.68 -4.22
CA ASP A 69 -1.03 -23.62 -3.13
C ASP A 69 -2.20 -23.12 -2.29
N LEU A 70 -3.22 -23.97 -2.13
CA LEU A 70 -4.42 -23.69 -1.33
C LEU A 70 -4.09 -23.46 0.15
N ASN A 71 -2.97 -24.01 0.62
CA ASN A 71 -2.47 -23.84 1.99
C ASN A 71 -1.64 -22.57 2.16
N TYR A 72 -1.36 -21.84 1.08
CA TYR A 72 -0.62 -20.59 1.15
C TYR A 72 -1.54 -19.44 1.57
N GLY A 73 -1.35 -19.02 2.82
CA GLY A 73 -2.20 -18.01 3.48
C GLY A 73 -3.52 -18.59 3.97
N ASP A 74 -4.39 -17.72 4.48
CA ASP A 74 -5.71 -18.10 4.96
C ASP A 74 -6.67 -18.28 3.77
N PRO A 75 -7.20 -19.50 3.52
CA PRO A 75 -8.09 -19.78 2.41
C PRO A 75 -9.42 -19.01 2.49
N ASP A 76 -9.83 -18.59 3.69
CA ASP A 76 -11.04 -17.78 3.86
C ASP A 76 -10.84 -16.31 3.48
N LEU A 77 -9.58 -15.86 3.40
CA LEU A 77 -9.21 -14.48 3.08
C LEU A 77 -8.62 -14.31 1.68
N LEU A 78 -8.01 -15.35 1.09
CA LEU A 78 -7.40 -15.31 -0.24
C LEU A 78 -8.23 -16.09 -1.26
N GLN A 79 -8.82 -15.37 -2.22
CA GLN A 79 -9.55 -15.95 -3.33
C GLN A 79 -8.66 -16.03 -4.57
N ARG A 80 -8.73 -17.17 -5.27
CA ARG A 80 -8.03 -17.42 -6.52
C ARG A 80 -9.06 -17.56 -7.64
N ARG A 81 -8.90 -16.82 -8.74
CA ARG A 81 -9.74 -16.93 -9.94
C ARG A 81 -8.88 -17.23 -11.15
N VAL A 82 -9.32 -18.21 -11.93
CA VAL A 82 -8.68 -18.57 -13.19
C VAL A 82 -9.49 -17.97 -14.32
N PHE A 83 -8.84 -17.23 -15.21
CA PHE A 83 -9.42 -16.71 -16.44
C PHE A 83 -9.15 -17.72 -17.56
N HIS A 84 -10.21 -18.27 -18.13
CA HIS A 84 -10.11 -19.37 -19.06
C HIS A 84 -9.72 -18.92 -20.48
N TYR A 85 -10.11 -17.70 -20.89
CA TYR A 85 -9.81 -17.21 -22.25
C TYR A 85 -8.41 -16.60 -22.39
N TYR A 86 -7.77 -16.21 -21.28
CA TYR A 86 -6.51 -15.46 -21.29
C TYR A 86 -5.37 -16.17 -20.55
N ASP A 87 -5.60 -17.36 -19.98
CA ASP A 87 -4.57 -18.12 -19.23
C ASP A 87 -3.92 -17.31 -18.09
N LEU A 88 -4.74 -16.54 -17.39
CA LEU A 88 -4.35 -15.69 -16.27
C LEU A 88 -4.96 -16.22 -14.97
N ILE A 89 -4.23 -16.04 -13.87
CA ILE A 89 -4.68 -16.40 -12.52
C ILE A 89 -4.60 -15.16 -11.65
N TYR A 90 -5.74 -14.76 -11.09
CA TYR A 90 -5.86 -13.63 -10.20
C TYR A 90 -5.98 -14.11 -8.76
N VAL A 91 -4.99 -13.74 -7.95
CA VAL A 91 -4.94 -14.01 -6.51
C VAL A 91 -5.21 -12.72 -5.78
N VAL A 92 -6.30 -12.67 -5.06
CA VAL A 92 -6.82 -11.43 -4.46
C VAL A 92 -7.43 -11.69 -3.10
N ASN A 93 -7.40 -10.69 -2.22
CA ASN A 93 -8.15 -10.74 -0.97
C ASN A 93 -9.67 -10.82 -1.24
N LYS A 94 -10.39 -11.66 -0.48
CA LYS A 94 -11.83 -11.90 -0.62
C LYS A 94 -12.67 -10.64 -0.63
N HIS A 95 -12.34 -9.64 0.19
CA HIS A 95 -13.10 -8.39 0.24
C HIS A 95 -13.01 -7.61 -1.08
N ILE A 96 -11.81 -7.56 -1.67
CA ILE A 96 -11.61 -6.92 -2.98
C ILE A 96 -12.33 -7.72 -4.06
N ALA A 97 -12.28 -9.06 -4.00
CA ALA A 97 -12.99 -9.90 -4.96
C ALA A 97 -14.52 -9.71 -4.93
N ILE A 98 -15.10 -9.49 -3.74
CA ILE A 98 -16.53 -9.16 -3.59
C ILE A 98 -16.84 -7.82 -4.25
N CYS A 99 -15.98 -6.81 -4.04
CA CYS A 99 -16.13 -5.52 -4.71
C CYS A 99 -16.01 -5.64 -6.24
N ASP A 100 -15.04 -6.41 -6.73
CA ASP A 100 -14.83 -6.66 -8.15
C ASP A 100 -16.08 -7.30 -8.78
N ASP A 101 -16.66 -8.32 -8.13
CA ASP A 101 -17.91 -8.94 -8.59
C ASP A 101 -19.08 -7.97 -8.61
N LEU A 102 -19.18 -7.07 -7.63
CA LEU A 102 -20.23 -6.07 -7.57
C LEU A 102 -20.08 -5.05 -8.71
N ILE A 103 -18.85 -4.60 -8.99
CA ILE A 103 -18.55 -3.67 -10.08
C ILE A 103 -18.90 -4.32 -11.43
N VAL A 104 -18.46 -5.57 -11.66
CA VAL A 104 -18.76 -6.31 -12.89
C VAL A 104 -20.26 -6.48 -13.07
N LYS A 105 -20.98 -6.90 -12.02
CA LYS A 105 -22.44 -7.04 -12.07
C LYS A 105 -23.15 -5.72 -12.36
N MET A 106 -22.66 -4.62 -11.82
CA MET A 106 -23.22 -3.29 -12.07
C MET A 106 -22.97 -2.81 -13.51
N LEU A 107 -21.78 -3.09 -14.05
CA LEU A 107 -21.41 -2.74 -15.43
C LEU A 107 -22.16 -3.58 -16.47
N LEU A 108 -22.34 -4.87 -16.19
CA LEU A 108 -23.04 -5.82 -17.05
C LEU A 108 -24.54 -5.92 -16.78
N HIS A 109 -25.08 -5.08 -15.89
CA HIS A 109 -26.51 -5.05 -15.58
C HIS A 109 -27.31 -4.61 -16.81
N ASP A 110 -28.44 -5.25 -17.09
CA ASP A 110 -29.22 -4.98 -18.30
C ASP A 110 -29.76 -3.55 -18.39
N TYR A 111 -29.94 -2.88 -17.24
CA TYR A 111 -30.37 -1.48 -17.16
C TYR A 111 -29.21 -0.48 -17.27
N ASN A 112 -27.96 -0.94 -17.39
CA ASN A 112 -26.83 -0.05 -17.59
C ASN A 112 -26.88 0.51 -19.03
N PRO A 113 -26.81 1.85 -19.22
CA PRO A 113 -26.86 2.44 -20.56
C PRO A 113 -25.77 1.90 -21.49
N PHE A 114 -24.61 1.51 -20.95
CA PHE A 114 -23.54 0.89 -21.72
C PHE A 114 -23.95 -0.47 -22.31
N MET A 115 -24.63 -1.32 -21.53
CA MET A 115 -25.14 -2.62 -21.99
C MET A 115 -26.26 -2.45 -23.01
N PHE A 116 -27.15 -1.47 -22.81
CA PHE A 116 -28.20 -1.18 -23.77
C PHE A 116 -27.64 -0.73 -25.13
N ILE A 117 -26.66 0.17 -25.12
CA ILE A 117 -26.01 0.67 -26.35
C ILE A 117 -25.23 -0.44 -27.04
N SER A 118 -24.46 -1.24 -26.31
CA SER A 118 -23.66 -2.32 -26.90
C SER A 118 -24.53 -3.42 -27.52
N LYS A 119 -25.61 -3.87 -26.86
CA LYS A 119 -26.56 -4.81 -27.48
C LYS A 119 -27.14 -4.27 -28.80
N ARG A 120 -27.49 -2.98 -28.83
CA ARG A 120 -28.00 -2.29 -30.04
C ARG A 120 -26.94 -2.13 -31.14
N MET A 121 -25.69 -1.87 -30.78
CA MET A 121 -24.61 -1.61 -31.73
C MET A 121 -24.06 -2.90 -32.33
N PHE A 122 -23.89 -3.94 -31.53
CA PHE A 122 -23.29 -5.20 -31.98
C PHE A 122 -24.30 -6.20 -32.53
N LEU A 123 -25.61 -5.99 -32.34
CA LEU A 123 -26.69 -6.90 -32.77
C LEU A 123 -26.51 -8.35 -32.25
N ILE A 124 -25.74 -8.53 -31.17
CA ILE A 124 -25.45 -9.81 -30.56
C ILE A 124 -26.29 -9.92 -29.28
N GLU A 125 -27.35 -10.72 -29.34
CA GLU A 125 -28.11 -11.10 -28.16
C GLU A 125 -27.31 -12.06 -27.28
N ARG A 126 -27.53 -11.99 -25.97
CA ARG A 126 -26.76 -12.75 -24.98
C ARG A 126 -27.05 -14.26 -25.02
N ASP A 127 -28.18 -14.63 -25.61
CA ASP A 127 -28.72 -16.00 -25.62
C ASP A 127 -28.41 -16.79 -26.90
N ASP A 128 -27.80 -16.14 -27.91
CA ASP A 128 -27.32 -16.83 -29.11
C ASP A 128 -25.96 -17.49 -28.85
N GLU A 129 -25.64 -18.62 -29.50
CA GLU A 129 -24.41 -19.37 -29.25
C GLU A 129 -23.14 -18.51 -29.46
N GLY A 130 -23.13 -17.69 -30.51
CA GLY A 130 -22.05 -16.72 -30.76
C GLY A 130 -22.04 -15.55 -29.76
N GLY A 131 -23.19 -15.23 -29.18
CA GLY A 131 -23.34 -14.22 -28.15
C GLY A 131 -22.80 -14.66 -26.80
N VAL A 132 -23.07 -15.89 -26.39
CA VAL A 132 -22.55 -16.44 -25.12
C VAL A 132 -21.02 -16.39 -25.08
N GLU A 133 -20.35 -16.76 -26.18
CA GLU A 133 -18.89 -16.71 -26.26
C GLU A 133 -18.37 -15.26 -26.23
N PHE A 134 -18.97 -14.36 -27.01
CA PHE A 134 -18.56 -12.95 -27.05
C PHE A 134 -18.73 -12.28 -25.69
N TRP A 135 -19.91 -12.41 -25.07
CA TRP A 135 -20.21 -11.83 -23.77
C TRP A 135 -19.38 -12.45 -22.65
N GLY A 136 -19.05 -13.75 -22.75
CA GLY A 136 -18.12 -14.42 -21.83
C GLY A 136 -16.71 -13.85 -21.93
N LYS A 137 -16.17 -13.68 -23.15
CA LYS A 137 -14.87 -13.03 -23.37
C LYS A 137 -14.86 -11.57 -22.91
N PHE A 138 -15.94 -10.84 -23.15
CA PHE A 138 -16.08 -9.45 -22.72
C PHE A 138 -16.11 -9.34 -21.19
N GLU A 139 -16.85 -10.22 -20.50
CA GLU A 139 -16.87 -10.28 -19.05
C GLU A 139 -15.49 -10.60 -18.46
N GLU A 140 -14.79 -11.61 -18.97
CA GLU A 140 -13.42 -11.91 -18.53
C GLU A 140 -12.47 -10.74 -18.79
N SER A 141 -12.56 -10.09 -19.95
CA SER A 141 -11.75 -8.90 -20.27
C SER A 141 -11.97 -7.77 -19.26
N LEU A 142 -13.22 -7.49 -18.92
CA LEU A 142 -13.58 -6.46 -17.95
C LEU A 142 -13.04 -6.79 -16.55
N ARG A 143 -13.12 -8.06 -16.15
CA ARG A 143 -12.53 -8.55 -14.89
C ARG A 143 -10.99 -8.41 -14.87
N ILE A 144 -10.32 -8.69 -15.99
CA ILE A 144 -8.86 -8.49 -16.10
C ILE A 144 -8.51 -7.01 -15.98
N ILE A 145 -9.25 -6.11 -16.62
CA ILE A 145 -9.04 -4.66 -16.51
C ILE A 145 -9.18 -4.22 -15.05
N ILE A 146 -10.21 -4.69 -14.33
CA ILE A 146 -10.39 -4.40 -12.90
C ILE A 146 -9.21 -4.94 -12.08
N ALA A 147 -8.76 -6.17 -12.35
CA ALA A 147 -7.60 -6.75 -11.69
C ALA A 147 -6.33 -5.89 -11.87
N LEU A 148 -6.07 -5.39 -13.09
CA LEU A 148 -4.95 -4.49 -13.37
C LEU A 148 -5.07 -3.15 -12.63
N ILE A 149 -6.28 -2.58 -12.57
CA ILE A 149 -6.56 -1.36 -11.81
C ILE A 149 -6.26 -1.60 -10.32
N ASN A 150 -6.76 -2.69 -9.73
CA ASN A 150 -6.53 -3.02 -8.33
C ASN A 150 -5.05 -3.22 -8.00
N ILE A 151 -4.30 -3.90 -8.87
CA ILE A 151 -2.85 -4.06 -8.72
C ILE A 151 -2.16 -2.70 -8.72
N THR A 152 -2.52 -1.83 -9.66
CA THR A 152 -1.93 -0.49 -9.79
C THR A 152 -2.24 0.37 -8.56
N ILE A 153 -3.48 0.35 -8.09
CA ILE A 153 -3.90 1.05 -6.87
C ILE A 153 -3.12 0.52 -5.66
N PHE A 154 -3.06 -0.80 -5.49
CA PHE A 154 -2.37 -1.43 -4.36
C PHE A 154 -0.88 -1.10 -4.36
N GLN A 155 -0.22 -1.18 -5.51
CA GLN A 155 1.19 -0.83 -5.66
C GLN A 155 1.45 0.65 -5.41
N SER A 156 0.53 1.53 -5.84
CA SER A 156 0.60 2.96 -5.59
C SER A 156 0.46 3.28 -4.10
N ILE A 157 -0.53 2.69 -3.41
CA ILE A 157 -0.72 2.84 -1.96
C ILE A 157 0.53 2.38 -1.20
N ARG A 158 1.06 1.21 -1.55
CA ARG A 158 2.29 0.69 -0.95
C ARG A 158 3.46 1.65 -1.18
N GLY A 159 3.63 2.17 -2.40
CA GLY A 159 4.66 3.15 -2.73
C GLY A 159 4.56 4.43 -1.92
N ILE A 160 3.34 4.97 -1.73
CA ILE A 160 3.09 6.16 -0.92
C ILE A 160 3.46 5.92 0.55
N ILE A 161 3.05 4.78 1.13
CA ILE A 161 3.35 4.45 2.52
C ILE A 161 4.85 4.34 2.74
N VAL A 162 5.55 3.59 1.87
CA VAL A 162 7.00 3.42 1.94
C VAL A 162 7.72 4.76 1.79
N SER A 163 7.29 5.60 0.84
CA SER A 163 7.85 6.95 0.66
C SER A 163 7.69 7.82 1.90
N LYS A 164 6.52 7.83 2.55
CA LYS A 164 6.29 8.58 3.79
C LYS A 164 7.18 8.09 4.95
N MET A 165 7.37 6.78 5.07
CA MET A 165 8.29 6.20 6.06
C MET A 165 9.72 6.68 5.82
N TRP A 166 10.20 6.67 4.56
CA TRP A 166 11.53 7.17 4.22
C TRP A 166 11.72 8.64 4.52
N VAL A 167 10.74 9.48 4.21
CA VAL A 167 10.77 10.90 4.55
C VAL A 167 10.89 11.10 6.06
N PHE A 168 10.10 10.37 6.84
CA PHE A 168 10.17 10.42 8.30
C PHE A 168 11.56 10.00 8.82
N PHE A 169 12.13 8.91 8.29
CA PHE A 169 13.47 8.47 8.66
C PHE A 169 14.55 9.49 8.29
N LEU A 170 14.50 10.08 7.09
CA LEU A 170 15.45 11.10 6.66
C LEU A 170 15.38 12.35 7.54
N PHE A 171 14.18 12.85 7.83
CA PHE A 171 14.01 13.97 8.77
C PHE A 171 14.49 13.60 10.18
N GLY A 172 14.21 12.38 10.64
CA GLY A 172 14.70 11.87 11.92
C GLY A 172 16.23 11.84 12.01
N ILE A 173 16.92 11.36 10.96
CA ILE A 173 18.38 11.38 10.87
C ILE A 173 18.90 12.81 10.81
N VAL A 174 18.29 13.68 10.01
CA VAL A 174 18.71 15.09 9.92
C VAL A 174 18.56 15.77 11.28
N ILE A 175 17.46 15.60 12.00
CA ILE A 175 17.31 16.21 13.33
C ILE A 175 18.32 15.61 14.32
N THR A 176 18.42 14.29 14.40
CA THR A 176 19.27 13.61 15.39
C THR A 176 20.77 13.77 15.13
N VAL A 177 21.20 13.92 13.88
CA VAL A 177 22.61 14.12 13.51
C VAL A 177 22.93 15.60 13.39
N PHE A 178 22.13 16.38 12.66
CA PHE A 178 22.48 17.76 12.36
C PHE A 178 22.35 18.68 13.57
N GLU A 179 21.38 18.44 14.47
CA GLU A 179 21.19 19.29 15.66
C GLU A 179 22.37 19.17 16.66
N PRO A 180 22.85 17.97 17.05
CA PRO A 180 24.04 17.87 17.90
C PRO A 180 25.32 18.35 17.23
N TRP A 181 25.50 18.07 15.92
CA TRP A 181 26.68 18.51 15.19
C TRP A 181 26.72 20.04 15.03
N SER A 182 25.59 20.70 14.79
CA SER A 182 25.53 22.16 14.76
C SER A 182 25.90 22.81 16.10
N ARG A 183 25.51 22.18 17.22
CA ARG A 183 25.88 22.63 18.57
C ARG A 183 27.37 22.43 18.87
N LEU A 184 28.03 21.43 18.25
CA LEU A 184 29.46 21.17 18.38
C LEU A 184 30.32 22.02 17.42
N ALA A 185 29.80 22.34 16.23
CA ALA A 185 30.51 23.10 15.21
C ALA A 185 30.87 24.52 15.69
N GLY A 186 29.98 25.21 16.42
CA GLY A 186 30.24 26.55 16.95
C GLY A 186 31.43 26.61 17.93
N PRO A 187 31.45 25.78 18.98
CA PRO A 187 32.58 25.67 19.89
C PRO A 187 33.89 25.25 19.20
N ILE A 188 33.85 24.27 18.29
CA ILE A 188 35.03 23.81 17.55
C ILE A 188 35.58 24.92 16.65
N TRP A 189 34.70 25.67 15.98
CA TRP A 189 35.09 26.82 15.16
C TRP A 189 35.75 27.93 15.98
N ASN A 190 35.21 28.23 17.17
CA ASN A 190 35.81 29.21 18.08
C ASN A 190 37.18 28.76 18.59
N ILE A 191 37.36 27.49 18.95
CA ILE A 191 38.67 26.93 19.35
C ILE A 191 39.66 27.00 18.18
N LEU A 192 39.24 26.64 16.97
CA LEU A 192 40.09 26.75 15.77
C LEU A 192 40.46 28.21 15.46
N ARG A 193 39.54 29.14 15.66
CA ARG A 193 39.77 30.57 15.45
C ARG A 193 40.69 31.16 16.52
N GLU A 194 40.53 30.76 17.78
CA GLU A 194 41.46 31.12 18.85
C GLU A 194 42.84 30.53 18.60
N ALA A 195 42.96 29.27 18.20
CA ALA A 195 44.23 28.63 17.88
C ALA A 195 44.94 29.25 16.65
N ASN A 196 44.18 29.70 15.64
CA ASN A 196 44.74 30.39 14.47
C ASN A 196 45.04 31.88 14.69
N ASN A 197 44.49 32.50 15.74
CA ASN A 197 44.77 33.89 16.10
C ASN A 197 45.97 34.05 17.05
N VAL A 198 46.75 32.98 17.29
CA VAL A 198 47.98 33.01 18.13
C VAL A 198 49.23 33.39 17.31
N PHE A 199 49.08 33.95 16.12
CA PHE A 199 50.17 34.60 15.37
C PHE A 199 49.79 36.01 14.94
#